data_AF-A0A7C1M700-F1
#
_entry.id   AF-A0A7C1M700-F1
#
_cell.length_a   1.000
_cell.length_b   1.000
_cell.length_c   1.000
_cell.angle_alpha   90.00
_cell.angle_beta   90.00
_cell.angle_gamma   90.00
#
_symmetry.space_group_name_H-M   'P 1'
#
loop_
_entity.id
_entity.type
_entity.pdbx_description
1 polymer ?
#
loop_
_entity_poly.entity_id
_entity_poly.type
_entity_poly.pdbx_seq_one_letter_code
_entity_poly.pdbx_strand_id
1 'polypeptide(L)'
;MTELRKPTALIILDGWGHREPSDDNAISNAKLPFWNMLWQTRPKALINTSGMFVGLPKGQMGNSEVGHMNLGAGRVVYQSLTRIDKDLENGEFSKNNALCAAIDKAVTNGGAVHLMGLLSPGGVHCH
;
A
#
# COMPACT_ATOMS: atom_id res chain seq x y z
N MET A 1 -22.94 31.01 21.46
CA MET A 1 -23.35 29.60 21.51
C MET A 1 -22.45 28.84 20.57
N THR A 2 -21.65 27.90 21.08
CA THR A 2 -20.84 27.00 20.24
C THR A 2 -21.77 25.99 19.59
N GLU A 3 -21.77 25.91 18.26
CA GLU A 3 -22.52 24.87 17.54
C GLU A 3 -22.04 23.49 17.99
N LEU A 4 -22.99 22.66 18.43
CA LEU A 4 -22.74 21.24 18.71
C LEU A 4 -22.47 20.52 17.38
N ARG A 5 -21.19 20.22 17.11
CA ARG A 5 -20.79 19.42 15.96
C ARG A 5 -21.17 17.96 16.19
N LYS A 6 -21.80 17.33 15.20
CA LYS A 6 -22.03 15.87 15.20
C LYS A 6 -20.69 15.16 14.97
N PRO A 7 -20.22 14.32 15.89
CA PRO A 7 -18.96 13.61 15.71
C PRO A 7 -19.08 12.57 14.59
N THR A 8 -18.03 12.47 13.79
CA THR A 8 -17.85 11.37 12.82
C THR A 8 -16.61 10.61 13.22
N ALA A 9 -16.71 9.28 13.32
CA ALA A 9 -15.62 8.41 13.72
C ALA A 9 -15.35 7.36 12.63
N LEU A 10 -14.08 7.21 12.27
CA LEU A 10 -13.59 6.07 11.50
C LEU A 10 -13.03 5.04 12.47
N ILE A 11 -13.59 3.83 12.46
CA ILE A 11 -13.16 2.72 13.32
C ILE A 11 -12.45 1.69 12.44
N ILE A 12 -11.17 1.48 12.68
CA ILE A 12 -10.34 0.53 11.94
C ILE A 12 -10.17 -0.73 12.79
N LEU A 13 -10.71 -1.85 12.30
CA LEU A 13 -10.47 -3.17 12.89
C LEU A 13 -9.24 -3.78 12.20
N ASP A 14 -8.07 -3.68 12.82
CA ASP A 14 -6.83 -4.17 12.21
C ASP A 14 -6.88 -5.71 12.04
N GLY A 15 -6.42 -6.20 10.89
CA GLY A 15 -6.51 -7.61 10.51
C GLY A 15 -7.93 -8.14 10.23
N TRP A 16 -8.94 -7.29 10.07
CA TRP A 16 -10.33 -7.70 9.85
C TRP A 16 -10.72 -7.76 8.37
N GLY A 17 -10.63 -8.96 7.78
CA GLY A 17 -10.98 -9.22 6.38
C GLY A 17 -12.38 -9.78 6.15
N HIS A 18 -12.81 -9.83 4.88
CA HIS A 18 -13.97 -10.59 4.44
C HIS A 18 -13.54 -11.82 3.63
N ARG A 19 -13.99 -12.99 4.09
CA ARG A 19 -13.82 -14.29 3.43
C ARG A 19 -15.09 -15.09 3.69
N GLU A 20 -15.47 -15.95 2.75
CA GLU A 20 -16.58 -16.88 2.95
C GLU A 20 -16.40 -17.71 4.24
N PRO A 21 -17.51 -18.04 4.94
CA PRO A 21 -17.45 -18.83 6.17
C PRO A 21 -16.71 -20.16 5.99
N SER A 22 -15.88 -20.49 6.97
CA SER A 22 -15.04 -21.70 6.95
C SER A 22 -14.55 -22.03 8.36
N ASP A 23 -14.16 -23.29 8.57
CA ASP A 23 -13.75 -23.80 9.89
C ASP A 23 -12.51 -23.08 10.45
N ASP A 24 -11.65 -22.59 9.57
CA ASP A 24 -10.42 -21.85 9.88
C ASP A 24 -10.59 -20.32 9.89
N ASN A 25 -11.83 -19.82 9.73
CA ASN A 25 -12.12 -18.39 9.73
C ASN A 25 -12.63 -17.93 11.11
N ALA A 26 -11.72 -17.32 11.88
CA ALA A 26 -12.03 -16.81 13.21
C ALA A 26 -13.15 -15.75 13.23
N ILE A 27 -13.27 -14.93 12.19
CA ILE A 27 -14.29 -13.87 12.12
C ILE A 27 -15.68 -14.49 11.94
N SER A 28 -15.83 -15.46 11.01
CA SER A 28 -17.13 -16.11 10.79
C SER A 28 -17.56 -16.99 11.97
N ASN A 29 -16.60 -17.55 12.70
CA ASN A 29 -16.86 -18.46 13.83
C ASN A 29 -17.05 -17.71 15.16
N ALA A 30 -16.77 -16.42 15.21
CA ALA A 30 -16.92 -15.61 16.41
C ALA A 30 -18.39 -15.21 16.68
N LYS A 31 -18.74 -15.10 17.97
CA LYS A 31 -20.04 -14.56 18.41
C LYS A 31 -19.99 -13.03 18.39
N LEU A 32 -20.48 -12.43 17.31
CA LEU A 32 -20.37 -10.99 17.06
C LEU A 32 -21.75 -10.32 16.87
N PRO A 33 -22.63 -10.31 17.89
CA PRO A 33 -24.02 -9.85 17.73
C PRO A 33 -24.14 -8.41 17.22
N PHE A 34 -23.29 -7.51 17.72
CA PHE A 34 -23.28 -6.11 17.29
C PHE A 34 -22.76 -5.93 15.85
N TRP A 35 -21.64 -6.57 15.50
CA TRP A 35 -21.11 -6.53 14.14
C TRP A 35 -22.10 -7.12 13.13
N ASN A 36 -22.70 -8.26 13.46
CA ASN A 36 -23.69 -8.93 12.62
C ASN A 36 -24.93 -8.04 12.39
N MET A 37 -25.42 -7.39 13.45
CA MET A 37 -26.50 -6.40 13.33
C MET A 37 -26.12 -5.25 12.40
N LEU A 38 -24.92 -4.65 12.56
CA LEU A 38 -24.47 -3.57 11.69
C LEU A 38 -24.35 -4.03 10.24
N TRP A 39 -23.71 -5.17 10.00
CA TRP A 39 -23.53 -5.74 8.67
C TRP A 39 -24.87 -6.04 7.99
N GLN A 40 -25.89 -6.49 8.71
CA GLN A 40 -27.21 -6.77 8.12
C GLN A 40 -28.05 -5.52 7.88
N THR A 41 -27.97 -4.52 8.76
CA THR A 41 -28.96 -3.41 8.81
C THR A 41 -28.45 -2.08 8.29
N ARG A 42 -27.14 -1.89 8.09
CA ARG A 42 -26.55 -0.62 7.65
C ARG A 42 -25.97 -0.71 6.23
N PRO A 43 -25.86 0.43 5.50
CA PRO A 43 -25.13 0.48 4.24
C PRO A 43 -23.69 -0.04 4.41
N LYS A 44 -23.26 -0.89 3.48
CA LYS A 44 -21.96 -1.55 3.53
C LYS A 44 -21.40 -1.76 2.13
N ALA A 45 -20.09 -1.82 2.03
CA ALA A 45 -19.35 -2.19 0.84
C ALA A 45 -18.08 -2.93 1.25
N LEU A 46 -17.51 -3.68 0.31
CA LEU A 46 -16.16 -4.23 0.42
C LEU A 46 -15.21 -3.34 -0.39
N ILE A 47 -13.99 -3.17 0.11
CA ILE A 47 -12.93 -2.42 -0.55
C ILE A 47 -11.68 -3.29 -0.67
N ASN A 48 -10.89 -3.07 -1.71
CA ASN A 48 -9.62 -3.75 -1.89
C ASN A 48 -8.55 -3.09 -1.00
N THR A 49 -7.85 -3.90 -0.21
CA THR A 49 -6.83 -3.44 0.75
C THR A 49 -5.45 -4.06 0.51
N SER A 50 -5.24 -4.66 -0.67
CA SER A 50 -4.03 -5.39 -1.02
C SER A 50 -3.63 -5.16 -2.49
N GLY A 51 -2.40 -5.52 -2.82
CA GLY A 51 -1.81 -5.37 -4.15
C GLY A 51 -1.90 -3.95 -4.72
N MET A 52 -2.12 -3.85 -6.03
CA MET A 52 -2.06 -2.58 -6.76
C MET A 52 -3.09 -1.55 -6.27
N PHE A 53 -4.18 -1.98 -5.65
CA PHE A 53 -5.21 -1.10 -5.09
C PHE A 53 -4.70 -0.23 -3.94
N VAL A 54 -3.62 -0.63 -3.29
CA VAL A 54 -2.98 0.10 -2.19
C VAL A 54 -1.51 0.43 -2.47
N GLY A 55 -1.08 0.30 -3.73
CA GLY A 55 0.27 0.64 -4.17
C GLY A 55 1.33 -0.43 -3.91
N LEU A 56 0.90 -1.68 -3.68
CA LEU A 56 1.76 -2.86 -3.58
C LEU A 56 1.79 -3.65 -4.90
N PRO A 57 2.83 -4.47 -5.15
CA PRO A 57 2.86 -5.43 -6.25
C PRO A 57 1.61 -6.31 -6.33
N LYS A 58 1.24 -6.73 -7.55
CA LYS A 58 0.07 -7.59 -7.79
C LYS A 58 0.17 -8.88 -6.97
N GLY A 59 -0.90 -9.19 -6.22
CA GLY A 59 -0.98 -10.40 -5.38
C GLY A 59 -0.34 -10.27 -4.00
N GLN A 60 0.37 -9.17 -3.72
CA GLN A 60 0.94 -8.94 -2.39
C GLN A 60 -0.14 -8.58 -1.38
N MET A 61 -0.13 -9.23 -0.23
CA MET A 61 -1.05 -8.94 0.87
C MET A 61 -0.86 -7.51 1.39
N GLY A 62 -1.95 -6.90 1.86
CA GLY A 62 -1.90 -5.64 2.57
C GLY A 62 -1.27 -5.79 3.96
N ASN A 63 -0.94 -4.67 4.57
CA ASN A 63 -0.46 -4.60 5.95
C ASN A 63 -0.93 -3.30 6.61
N SER A 64 -0.74 -3.18 7.93
CA SER A 64 -1.21 -2.03 8.71
C SER A 64 -0.61 -0.70 8.21
N GLU A 65 0.69 -0.66 7.91
CA GLU A 65 1.37 0.57 7.49
C GLU A 65 0.81 1.12 6.17
N VAL A 66 0.76 0.26 5.14
CA VAL A 66 0.22 0.61 3.82
C VAL A 66 -1.26 0.96 3.92
N GLY A 67 -2.04 0.20 4.71
CA GLY A 67 -3.46 0.45 4.91
C GLY A 67 -3.74 1.83 5.53
N HIS A 68 -3.06 2.17 6.63
CA HIS A 68 -3.23 3.45 7.30
C HIS A 68 -2.77 4.63 6.44
N MET A 69 -1.67 4.47 5.69
CA MET A 69 -1.22 5.49 4.73
C MET A 69 -2.27 5.77 3.65
N ASN A 70 -2.84 4.73 3.03
CA ASN A 70 -3.85 4.90 1.99
C ASN A 70 -5.14 5.53 2.53
N LEU A 71 -5.62 5.10 3.70
CA LEU A 71 -6.79 5.67 4.37
C LEU A 71 -6.60 7.15 4.72
N GLY A 72 -5.43 7.50 5.29
CA GLY A 72 -5.11 8.88 5.65
C GLY A 72 -4.86 9.78 4.45
N ALA A 73 -4.30 9.24 3.36
CA ALA A 73 -3.97 10.00 2.16
C ALA A 73 -5.16 10.23 1.21
N GLY A 74 -6.21 9.39 1.29
CA GLY A 74 -7.35 9.44 0.38
C GLY A 74 -6.98 9.12 -1.09
N ARG A 75 -5.86 8.43 -1.31
CA ARG A 75 -5.34 8.02 -2.63
C ARG A 75 -4.42 6.82 -2.51
N VAL A 76 -4.15 6.18 -3.65
CA VAL A 76 -3.16 5.09 -3.74
C VAL A 76 -1.76 5.63 -3.42
N VAL A 77 -1.14 5.11 -2.36
CA VAL A 77 0.24 5.42 -1.96
C VAL A 77 1.17 4.33 -2.48
N TYR A 78 1.83 4.59 -3.62
CA TYR A 78 2.78 3.65 -4.20
C TYR A 78 4.00 3.50 -3.29
N GLN A 79 4.29 2.25 -2.93
CA GLN A 79 5.51 1.89 -2.23
C GLN A 79 6.73 2.04 -3.15
N SER A 80 7.92 2.21 -2.56
CA SER A 80 9.14 2.51 -3.31
C SER A 80 9.41 1.53 -4.45
N LEU A 81 9.23 0.22 -4.22
CA LEU A 81 9.39 -0.80 -5.26
C LEU A 81 8.41 -0.59 -6.42
N THR A 82 7.11 -0.57 -6.12
CA THR A 82 6.05 -0.39 -7.13
C THR A 82 6.17 0.94 -7.88
N ARG A 83 6.69 1.99 -7.22
CA ARG A 83 6.97 3.27 -7.84
C ARG A 83 8.12 3.16 -8.85
N ILE A 84 9.23 2.53 -8.46
CA ILE A 84 10.37 2.32 -9.35
C ILE A 84 9.97 1.44 -10.55
N ASP A 85 9.22 0.36 -10.31
CA ASP A 85 8.70 -0.51 -11.37
C ASP A 85 7.82 0.27 -12.36
N LYS A 86 6.92 1.12 -11.83
CA LYS A 86 6.07 1.99 -12.64
C LYS A 86 6.86 3.03 -13.43
N ASP A 87 7.91 3.60 -12.84
CA ASP A 87 8.78 4.54 -13.54
C ASP A 87 9.57 3.83 -14.66
N LEU A 88 9.96 2.57 -14.46
CA LEU A 88 10.58 1.73 -15.49
C LEU A 88 9.60 1.41 -16.63
N GLU A 89 8.37 0.96 -16.29
CA GLU A 89 7.32 0.64 -17.27
C GLU A 89 6.93 1.86 -18.13
N ASN A 90 6.83 3.05 -17.53
CA ASN A 90 6.47 4.26 -18.24
C ASN A 90 7.65 4.95 -18.93
N GLY A 91 8.88 4.43 -18.79
CA GLY A 91 10.08 5.06 -19.34
C GLY A 91 10.47 6.38 -18.67
N GLU A 92 9.98 6.64 -17.45
CA GLU A 92 10.33 7.81 -16.65
C GLU A 92 11.63 7.60 -15.84
N PHE A 93 11.99 6.35 -15.56
CA PHE A 93 13.20 6.02 -14.80
C PHE A 93 14.48 6.56 -15.47
N SER A 94 14.56 6.48 -16.81
CA SER A 94 15.70 6.98 -17.59
C SER A 94 15.79 8.51 -17.64
N LYS A 95 14.75 9.21 -17.19
CA LYS A 95 14.69 10.68 -17.12
C LYS A 95 14.92 11.20 -15.70
N ASN A 96 15.26 10.34 -14.75
CA ASN A 96 15.48 10.74 -13.37
C ASN A 96 16.71 11.65 -13.26
N ASN A 97 16.48 12.94 -13.03
CA ASN A 97 17.53 13.96 -12.96
C ASN A 97 18.69 13.61 -12.01
N ALA A 98 18.41 12.95 -10.88
CA ALA A 98 19.46 12.59 -9.93
C ALA A 98 20.37 11.48 -10.48
N LEU A 99 19.78 10.47 -11.16
CA LEU A 99 20.53 9.40 -11.81
C LEU A 99 21.32 9.93 -13.01
N CYS A 100 20.68 10.71 -13.89
CA CYS A 100 21.33 11.31 -15.05
C CYS A 100 22.51 12.19 -14.64
N ALA A 101 22.31 13.11 -13.69
CA ALA A 101 23.37 14.00 -13.22
C ALA A 101 24.57 13.25 -12.61
N ALA A 102 24.33 12.13 -11.91
CA ALA A 102 25.40 11.31 -11.35
C ALA A 102 26.21 10.61 -12.46
N ILE A 103 25.55 10.07 -13.48
CA ILE A 103 26.19 9.42 -14.63
C ILE A 103 26.95 10.45 -15.46
N ASP A 104 26.33 11.57 -15.81
CA ASP A 104 26.94 12.65 -16.61
C ASP A 104 28.21 13.19 -15.95
N LYS A 105 28.20 13.32 -14.63
CA LYS A 105 29.37 13.74 -13.85
C LYS A 105 30.50 12.71 -13.90
N ALA A 106 30.21 11.42 -13.84
CA ALA A 106 31.22 10.38 -13.97
C ALA A 106 31.83 10.37 -15.38
N VAL A 107 31.00 10.46 -16.42
CA VAL A 107 31.43 10.52 -17.83
C VAL A 107 32.32 11.73 -18.09
N THR A 108 31.89 12.93 -17.66
CA THR A 108 32.62 14.18 -17.88
C THR A 108 34.01 14.16 -17.24
N ASN A 109 34.17 13.45 -16.12
CA ASN A 109 35.44 13.34 -15.40
C ASN A 109 36.28 12.12 -15.81
N GLY A 110 35.85 11.34 -16.81
CA GLY A 110 36.52 10.09 -17.19
C GLY A 110 36.52 9.03 -16.08
N GLY A 111 35.53 9.07 -15.18
CA GLY A 111 35.40 8.16 -14.04
C GLY A 111 34.50 6.96 -14.31
N ALA A 112 34.31 6.14 -13.27
CA ALA A 112 33.40 4.99 -13.27
C ALA A 112 32.13 5.28 -12.46
N VAL A 113 31.03 4.59 -12.79
CA VAL A 113 29.80 4.56 -12.00
C VAL A 113 29.78 3.27 -11.18
N HIS A 114 29.67 3.39 -9.86
CA HIS A 114 29.56 2.24 -8.96
C HIS A 114 28.11 2.06 -8.51
N LEU A 115 27.54 0.89 -8.81
CA LEU A 115 26.23 0.48 -8.32
C LEU A 115 26.44 -0.49 -7.15
N MET A 116 25.73 -0.25 -6.05
CA MET A 116 25.76 -1.09 -4.87
C MET A 116 24.35 -1.30 -4.34
N GLY A 117 24.07 -2.51 -3.91
CA GLY A 117 22.77 -2.89 -3.37
C GLY A 117 22.76 -4.37 -3.01
N LEU A 118 21.74 -4.77 -2.27
CA LEU A 118 21.45 -6.19 -2.09
C LEU A 118 21.09 -6.80 -3.46
N LEU A 119 21.59 -7.99 -3.78
CA LEU A 119 21.37 -8.62 -5.08
C LEU A 119 20.48 -9.85 -4.91
N SER A 120 19.16 -9.64 -4.91
CA SER A 120 18.17 -10.70 -4.74
C SER A 120 16.80 -10.26 -5.27
N PRO A 121 15.93 -11.18 -5.71
CA PRO A 121 14.56 -10.85 -6.15
C PRO A 121 13.58 -10.67 -4.98
N GLY A 122 14.07 -10.37 -3.77
CA GLY A 122 13.27 -10.41 -2.54
C GLY A 122 12.22 -9.29 -2.42
N GLY A 123 12.40 -8.15 -3.09
CA GLY A 123 11.44 -7.04 -3.11
C GLY A 123 11.33 -6.24 -1.80
N VAL A 124 12.03 -6.64 -0.74
CA VAL A 124 12.00 -5.95 0.56
C VAL A 124 12.98 -4.78 0.61
N HIS A 125 14.23 -5.01 0.18
CA HIS A 125 15.30 -4.01 0.18
C HIS A 125 15.95 -3.80 -1.19
N CYS A 126 15.70 -4.70 -2.14
CA CYS A 126 16.17 -4.65 -3.52
C CYS A 126 15.27 -5.53 -4.40
N HIS A 127 15.42 -5.38 -5.71
CA HIS A 127 14.84 -6.25 -6.72
C HIS A 127 15.69 -6.20 -7.98
#